data_AF-A0AAN8J2J3-F1
#
_entry.id   AF-A0AAN8J2J3-F1
#
_cell.length_a   1.000
_cell.length_b   1.000
_cell.length_c   1.000
_cell.angle_alpha   90.00
_cell.angle_beta   90.00
_cell.angle_gamma   90.00
#
_symmetry.space_group_name_H-M   'P 1'
#
loop_
_entity.id
_entity.type
_entity.pdbx_description
1 polymer ?
#
loop_
_entity_poly.entity_id
_entity_poly.type
_entity_poly.pdbx_seq_one_letter_code
_entity_poly.pdbx_strand_id
1 'polypeptide(L)'
;MSIFESTTEFSAGLSVYGYVDEPFPNAGLNDMITSSHQFSRLLSHTMTITNEDYNLTTEDAIYRLNSSRRVSEANCVIFFSAQRDTTALPALLPTRLDVRVVAVGFDATDLTGIVKENGIAVSVPYDFTSQDVQNVVDAVLS
;
A
#
# COMPACT_ATOMS: atom_id res chain seq x y z
N MET A 1 -11.28 13.18 7.61
CA MET A 1 -10.01 13.93 7.62
C MET A 1 -9.04 13.22 6.71
N SER A 2 -8.36 13.93 5.80
CA SER A 2 -7.39 13.31 4.87
C SER A 2 -5.99 13.27 5.49
N ILE A 3 -5.16 12.28 5.11
CA ILE A 3 -3.75 12.22 5.55
C ILE A 3 -2.98 13.46 5.06
N PHE A 4 -3.28 13.96 3.85
CA PHE A 4 -2.68 15.19 3.31
C PHE A 4 -3.01 16.45 4.11
N GLU A 5 -4.10 16.45 4.87
CA GLU A 5 -4.52 17.58 5.72
C GLU A 5 -3.99 17.45 7.14
N SER A 6 -3.53 16.25 7.51
CA SER A 6 -3.09 15.93 8.87
C SER A 6 -1.63 16.32 9.15
N THR A 7 -0.80 16.52 8.12
CA THR A 7 0.61 16.92 8.28
C THR A 7 1.04 17.91 7.18
N THR A 8 1.94 18.85 7.49
CA THR A 8 2.40 19.89 6.55
C THR A 8 3.46 19.40 5.56
N GLU A 9 4.00 18.19 5.74
CA GLU A 9 5.09 17.63 4.93
C GLU A 9 4.73 16.27 4.32
N PHE A 10 3.44 15.93 4.26
CA PHE A 10 3.01 14.68 3.65
C PHE A 10 3.25 14.70 2.14
N SER A 11 3.92 13.65 1.65
CA SER A 11 3.99 13.32 0.24
C SER A 11 3.74 11.83 0.08
N ALA A 12 3.10 11.45 -1.02
CA ALA A 12 2.81 10.06 -1.33
C ALA A 12 2.90 9.82 -2.84
N GLY A 13 3.44 8.68 -3.20
CA GLY A 13 3.33 8.13 -4.55
C GLY A 13 2.45 6.90 -4.54
N LEU A 14 2.07 6.47 -5.74
CA LEU A 14 1.19 5.34 -5.96
C LEU A 14 1.87 4.34 -6.90
N SER A 15 1.82 3.07 -6.54
CA SER A 15 2.14 1.98 -7.47
C SER A 15 1.10 0.89 -7.31
N VAL A 16 0.66 0.33 -8.42
CA VAL A 16 -0.32 -0.76 -8.48
C VAL A 16 0.35 -2.07 -8.92
N TYR A 17 -0.19 -3.19 -8.47
CA TYR A 17 0.23 -4.53 -8.89
C TYR A 17 -0.99 -5.35 -9.32
N GLY A 18 -0.75 -6.51 -9.95
CA GLY A 18 -1.76 -7.32 -10.62
C GLY A 18 -1.66 -7.16 -12.13
N TYR A 19 -2.80 -6.89 -12.77
CA TYR A 19 -2.98 -6.84 -14.22
C TYR A 19 -2.70 -5.44 -14.82
N VAL A 20 -1.50 -4.93 -14.57
CA VAL A 20 -1.08 -3.55 -14.91
C VAL A 20 0.31 -3.53 -15.53
N ASP A 21 0.54 -2.63 -16.48
CA ASP A 21 1.85 -2.46 -17.16
C ASP A 21 2.87 -1.63 -16.35
N GLU A 22 2.43 -1.05 -15.23
CA GLU A 22 3.24 -0.14 -14.45
C GLU A 22 4.39 -0.88 -13.72
N PRO A 23 5.62 -0.34 -13.74
CA PRO A 23 6.73 -0.96 -13.03
C PRO A 23 6.55 -0.85 -11.51
N PHE A 24 6.12 -1.95 -10.89
CA PHE A 24 5.98 -2.06 -9.44
C PHE A 24 7.30 -2.43 -8.73
N PRO A 25 7.67 -1.78 -7.60
CA PRO A 25 6.98 -0.66 -6.92
C PRO A 25 7.48 0.73 -7.37
N ASN A 26 8.38 0.78 -8.36
CA ASN A 26 9.17 1.98 -8.66
C ASN A 26 8.34 3.19 -9.10
N ALA A 27 7.19 2.98 -9.73
CA ALA A 27 6.34 4.08 -10.16
C ALA A 27 5.89 4.97 -8.98
N GLY A 28 5.52 4.35 -7.86
CA GLY A 28 5.15 5.07 -6.63
C GLY A 28 6.32 5.73 -5.90
N LEU A 29 7.55 5.49 -6.34
CA LEU A 29 8.75 6.09 -5.76
C LEU A 29 9.36 7.15 -6.69
N ASN A 30 8.89 7.24 -7.93
CA ASN A 30 9.42 8.18 -8.93
C ASN A 30 8.81 9.58 -8.79
N ASP A 31 7.57 9.69 -8.30
CA ASP A 31 6.87 10.96 -8.19
C ASP A 31 6.03 10.99 -6.89
N MET A 32 6.60 11.58 -5.84
CA MET A 32 5.94 11.77 -4.55
C MET A 32 5.11 13.06 -4.59
N ILE A 33 3.79 12.90 -4.61
CA ILE A 33 2.83 14.00 -4.74
C ILE A 33 2.52 14.59 -3.36
N THR A 34 2.56 15.92 -3.24
CA THR A 34 2.24 16.66 -2.00
C THR A 34 0.81 17.23 -1.97
N SER A 35 0.11 17.22 -3.12
CA SER A 35 -1.26 17.74 -3.23
C SER A 35 -2.28 16.62 -3.24
N SER A 36 -3.24 16.66 -2.31
CA SER A 36 -4.37 15.71 -2.28
C SER A 36 -5.12 15.68 -3.62
N HIS A 37 -5.33 16.83 -4.27
CA HIS A 37 -6.02 16.91 -5.55
C HIS A 37 -5.23 16.22 -6.68
N GLN A 38 -3.91 16.42 -6.75
CA GLN A 38 -3.06 15.73 -7.73
C GLN A 38 -3.00 14.23 -7.47
N PHE A 39 -2.94 13.81 -6.20
CA PHE A 39 -2.92 12.41 -5.82
C PHE A 39 -4.24 11.71 -6.19
N SER A 40 -5.39 12.36 -5.96
CA SER A 40 -6.70 11.86 -6.40
C SER A 40 -6.77 11.70 -7.92
N ARG A 41 -6.15 12.60 -8.68
CA ARG A 41 -6.05 12.45 -10.14
C ARG A 41 -5.14 11.28 -10.53
N LEU A 42 -4.02 11.06 -9.84
CA LEU A 42 -3.17 9.89 -10.09
C LEU A 42 -3.94 8.60 -9.86
N LEU A 43 -4.61 8.47 -8.71
CA LEU A 43 -5.46 7.32 -8.38
C LEU A 43 -6.48 7.01 -9.49
N SER A 44 -7.19 8.03 -9.98
CA SER A 44 -8.24 7.83 -10.99
C SER A 44 -7.71 7.35 -12.34
N HIS A 45 -6.46 7.64 -12.69
CA HIS A 45 -5.85 7.23 -13.95
C HIS A 45 -5.12 5.88 -13.84
N THR A 46 -4.58 5.56 -12.66
CA THR A 46 -3.74 4.38 -12.45
C THR A 46 -4.53 3.12 -12.08
N MET A 47 -5.70 3.24 -11.44
CA MET A 47 -6.52 2.10 -10.98
C MET A 47 -7.35 1.46 -12.10
N THR A 48 -6.71 1.02 -13.18
CA THR A 48 -7.36 0.29 -14.28
C THR A 48 -6.56 -0.95 -14.64
N ILE A 49 -7.25 -2.02 -15.06
CA ILE A 49 -6.60 -3.18 -15.65
C ILE A 49 -6.10 -2.76 -17.04
N THR A 50 -4.81 -2.90 -17.28
CA THR A 50 -4.20 -2.54 -18.58
C THR A 50 -3.57 -3.72 -19.29
N ASN A 51 -3.29 -4.82 -18.58
CA ASN A 51 -2.61 -5.98 -19.16
C ASN A 51 -3.10 -7.29 -18.52
N GLU A 52 -3.88 -8.07 -19.27
CA GLU A 52 -4.41 -9.36 -18.82
C GLU A 52 -3.36 -10.49 -18.84
N ASP A 53 -2.29 -10.33 -19.62
CA ASP A 53 -1.22 -11.32 -19.78
C ASP A 53 -0.14 -11.20 -18.69
N TYR A 54 -0.05 -10.05 -18.04
CA TYR A 54 0.88 -9.79 -16.94
C TYR A 54 0.14 -9.80 -15.61
N ASN A 55 0.35 -10.83 -14.79
CA ASN A 55 -0.26 -10.92 -13.46
C ASN A 55 0.84 -10.93 -12.39
N LEU A 56 1.06 -9.77 -11.76
CA LEU A 56 1.93 -9.69 -10.59
C LEU A 56 1.13 -10.09 -9.35
N THR A 57 1.43 -11.25 -8.77
CA THR A 57 0.70 -11.75 -7.60
C THR A 57 1.00 -10.94 -6.34
N THR A 58 0.16 -11.08 -5.31
CA THR A 58 0.42 -10.49 -3.98
C THR A 58 1.77 -10.96 -3.40
N GLU A 59 2.13 -12.22 -3.62
CA GLU A 59 3.43 -12.78 -3.21
C GLU A 59 4.58 -12.08 -3.94
N ASP A 60 4.50 -11.95 -5.27
CA ASP A 60 5.50 -11.23 -6.07
C ASP A 60 5.64 -9.77 -5.64
N ALA A 61 4.52 -9.12 -5.29
CA ALA A 61 4.50 -7.74 -4.85
C ALA A 61 5.30 -7.59 -3.56
N ILE A 62 5.06 -8.48 -2.59
CA ILE A 62 5.78 -8.47 -1.32
C ILE A 62 7.28 -8.74 -1.55
N TYR A 63 7.65 -9.72 -2.40
CA TYR A 63 9.06 -9.97 -2.72
C TYR A 63 9.76 -8.75 -3.34
N ARG A 64 9.08 -8.03 -4.24
CA ARG A 64 9.62 -6.82 -4.86
C ARG A 64 9.75 -5.67 -3.87
N LEU A 65 8.79 -5.51 -2.95
CA LEU A 65 8.88 -4.51 -1.88
C LEU A 65 10.05 -4.81 -0.93
N ASN A 66 10.22 -6.07 -0.53
CA ASN A 66 11.30 -6.49 0.38
C ASN A 66 12.70 -6.32 -0.23
N SER A 67 12.82 -6.50 -1.55
CA SER A 67 14.09 -6.44 -2.28
C SER A 67 14.44 -5.05 -2.84
N SER A 68 13.48 -4.13 -2.91
CA SER A 68 13.69 -2.80 -3.47
C SER A 68 14.31 -1.86 -2.44
N ARG A 69 15.58 -1.52 -2.64
CA ARG A 69 16.29 -0.52 -1.81
C ARG A 69 15.59 0.84 -1.81
N ARG A 70 14.90 1.18 -2.92
CA ARG A 70 14.21 2.45 -3.08
C ARG A 70 12.99 2.57 -2.16
N VAL A 71 12.38 1.47 -1.76
CA VAL A 71 11.28 1.50 -0.76
C VAL A 71 11.77 2.10 0.55
N SER A 72 13.06 1.97 0.85
CA SER A 72 13.69 2.63 2.01
C SER A 72 13.76 4.15 1.92
N GLU A 73 13.54 4.76 0.75
CA GLU A 73 13.44 6.22 0.58
C GLU A 73 12.14 6.75 1.19
N ALA A 74 11.10 5.90 1.32
CA ALA A 74 9.88 6.23 2.04
C ALA A 74 10.03 5.95 3.54
N ASN A 75 9.25 6.67 4.36
CA ASN A 75 9.17 6.44 5.80
C ASN A 75 8.02 5.50 6.18
N CYS A 76 7.04 5.32 5.28
CA CYS A 76 5.88 4.47 5.49
C CYS A 76 5.50 3.79 4.17
N VAL A 77 5.14 2.51 4.25
CA VAL A 77 4.55 1.73 3.15
C VAL A 77 3.13 1.36 3.54
N ILE A 78 2.16 1.81 2.74
CA ILE A 78 0.76 1.41 2.88
C ILE A 78 0.48 0.34 1.82
N PHE A 79 0.28 -0.90 2.25
CA PHE A 79 0.11 -2.05 1.37
C PHE A 79 -1.34 -2.51 1.36
N PHE A 80 -2.04 -2.34 0.24
CA PHE A 80 -3.40 -2.84 0.06
C PHE A 80 -3.41 -4.23 -0.59
N SER A 81 -4.23 -5.15 -0.10
CA SER A 81 -4.49 -6.44 -0.74
C SER A 81 -5.90 -6.95 -0.44
N ALA A 82 -6.49 -7.64 -1.41
CA ALA A 82 -7.75 -8.40 -1.26
C ALA A 82 -7.51 -9.92 -1.38
N GLN A 83 -6.27 -10.36 -1.16
CA GLN A 83 -5.90 -11.78 -1.21
C GLN A 83 -6.64 -12.54 -0.11
N ARG A 84 -7.47 -13.53 -0.47
CA ARG A 84 -8.27 -14.27 0.51
C ARG A 84 -7.44 -15.18 1.40
N ASP A 85 -6.51 -15.93 0.82
CA ASP A 85 -5.60 -16.82 1.56
C ASP A 85 -4.22 -16.16 1.66
N THR A 86 -3.86 -15.79 2.89
CA THR A 86 -2.62 -15.09 3.21
C THR A 86 -1.61 -16.00 3.90
N THR A 87 -1.94 -17.28 4.13
CA THR A 87 -1.12 -18.20 4.94
C THR A 87 0.24 -18.52 4.32
N ALA A 88 0.32 -18.52 2.99
CA ALA A 88 1.54 -18.79 2.23
C ALA A 88 2.34 -17.53 1.87
N LEU A 89 1.80 -16.33 2.14
CA LEU A 89 2.47 -15.10 1.75
C LEU A 89 3.70 -14.84 2.64
N PRO A 90 4.80 -14.33 2.08
CA PRO A 90 5.96 -13.93 2.86
C PRO A 90 5.64 -12.70 3.73
N ALA A 91 6.43 -12.51 4.78
CA ALA A 91 6.33 -11.30 5.58
C ALA A 91 6.74 -10.06 4.77
N LEU A 92 5.99 -8.97 4.91
CA LEU A 92 6.34 -7.68 4.32
C LEU A 92 7.36 -6.98 5.22
N LEU A 93 8.61 -6.98 4.76
CA LEU A 93 9.79 -6.53 5.46
C LEU A 93 10.64 -5.67 4.51
N PRO A 94 10.39 -4.34 4.46
CA PRO A 94 11.24 -3.41 3.74
C PRO A 94 12.70 -3.54 4.15
N THR A 95 13.62 -3.19 3.25
CA THR A 95 15.06 -3.32 3.50
C THR A 95 15.54 -2.51 4.72
N ARG A 96 14.87 -1.40 5.04
CA ARG A 96 15.14 -0.55 6.20
C ARG A 96 14.08 -0.80 7.29
N LEU A 97 14.51 -1.22 8.48
CA LEU A 97 13.62 -1.72 9.55
C LEU A 97 12.80 -0.63 10.27
N ASP A 98 13.17 0.65 10.11
CA ASP A 98 12.45 1.82 10.62
C ASP A 98 11.34 2.29 9.68
N VAL A 99 11.20 1.69 8.49
CA VAL A 99 10.07 1.95 7.59
C VAL A 99 8.81 1.35 8.20
N ARG A 100 7.85 2.21 8.52
CA ARG A 100 6.55 1.79 9.01
C ARG A 100 5.80 1.02 7.92
N VAL A 101 5.17 -0.08 8.29
CA VAL A 101 4.31 -0.85 7.37
C VAL A 101 2.88 -0.78 7.86
N VAL A 102 1.96 -0.33 7.02
CA VAL A 102 0.52 -0.42 7.27
C VAL A 102 -0.07 -1.32 6.19
N ALA A 103 -0.49 -2.52 6.56
CA ALA A 103 -1.13 -3.45 5.64
C ALA A 103 -2.66 -3.34 5.78
N VAL A 104 -3.32 -3.03 4.67
CA VAL A 104 -4.78 -2.87 4.60
C VAL A 104 -5.37 -4.03 3.82
N GLY A 105 -6.07 -4.92 4.52
CA GLY A 105 -6.80 -6.04 3.93
C GLY A 105 -8.19 -5.61 3.52
N PHE A 106 -8.51 -5.61 2.23
CA PHE A 106 -9.84 -5.33 1.72
C PHE A 106 -10.71 -6.60 1.68
N ASP A 107 -12.03 -6.46 1.73
CA ASP A 107 -12.99 -7.58 1.76
C ASP A 107 -12.71 -8.56 2.91
N ALA A 108 -12.47 -8.01 4.11
CA ALA A 108 -12.14 -8.75 5.33
C ALA A 108 -10.89 -9.64 5.24
N THR A 109 -10.00 -9.41 4.27
CA THR A 109 -8.69 -10.06 4.21
C THR A 109 -7.89 -9.80 5.49
N ASP A 110 -7.29 -10.84 6.06
CA ASP A 110 -6.42 -10.77 7.23
C ASP A 110 -4.94 -10.77 6.82
N LEU A 111 -4.27 -9.63 7.04
CA LEU A 111 -2.83 -9.44 6.78
C LEU A 111 -1.98 -9.46 8.06
N THR A 112 -2.54 -9.82 9.22
CA THR A 112 -1.80 -9.82 10.50
C THR A 112 -0.56 -10.73 10.46
N GLY A 113 -0.62 -11.87 9.77
CA GLY A 113 0.51 -12.78 9.58
C GLY A 113 1.63 -12.23 8.66
N ILE A 114 1.32 -11.21 7.87
CA ILE A 114 2.23 -10.60 6.88
C ILE A 114 3.07 -9.50 7.49
N VAL A 115 2.51 -8.78 8.45
CA VAL A 115 3.15 -7.65 9.10
C VAL A 115 3.97 -8.13 10.32
N LYS A 116 5.16 -7.54 10.53
CA LYS A 116 6.03 -7.82 11.70
C LYS A 116 5.97 -6.65 12.70
N GLU A 117 6.77 -6.73 13.77
CA GLU A 117 6.66 -5.89 14.99
C GLU A 117 6.52 -4.38 14.78
N ASN A 118 7.03 -3.82 13.67
CA ASN A 118 6.98 -2.39 13.36
C ASN A 118 5.84 -1.99 12.40
N GLY A 119 4.87 -2.85 12.18
CA GLY A 119 3.75 -2.54 11.33
C GLY A 119 2.39 -2.87 11.93
N ILE A 120 1.36 -2.34 11.29
CA ILE A 120 -0.03 -2.45 11.69
C ILE A 120 -0.80 -3.09 10.54
N ALA A 121 -1.60 -4.11 10.86
CA ALA A 121 -2.57 -4.67 9.92
C ALA A 121 -3.96 -4.16 10.26
N VAL A 122 -4.67 -3.63 9.27
CA VAL A 122 -6.07 -3.18 9.38
C VAL A 122 -6.88 -3.95 8.35
N SER A 123 -7.96 -4.59 8.77
CA SER A 123 -8.90 -5.23 7.85
C SER A 123 -10.11 -4.34 7.68
N VAL A 124 -10.56 -4.12 6.44
CA VAL A 124 -11.74 -3.33 6.10
C VAL A 124 -12.74 -4.20 5.31
N PRO A 125 -14.05 -4.06 5.58
CA PRO A 125 -15.06 -4.84 4.88
C PRO A 125 -15.25 -4.33 3.44
N TYR A 126 -15.92 -5.13 2.60
CA TYR A 126 -16.25 -4.74 1.22
C TYR A 126 -17.09 -3.46 1.17
N ASP A 127 -18.09 -3.36 2.05
CA ASP A 127 -19.00 -2.23 2.23
C ASP A 127 -18.48 -1.22 3.27
N PHE A 128 -17.17 -0.91 3.20
CA PHE A 128 -16.49 -0.02 4.14
C PHE A 128 -17.22 1.30 4.38
N THR A 129 -17.14 1.75 5.63
CA THR A 129 -17.75 2.97 6.13
C THR A 129 -16.70 4.07 6.31
N SER A 130 -17.14 5.29 6.65
CA SER A 130 -16.23 6.36 7.04
C SER A 130 -15.42 6.02 8.30
N GLN A 131 -15.94 5.16 9.19
CA GLN A 131 -15.20 4.71 10.36
C GLN A 131 -14.04 3.80 9.98
N ASP A 132 -14.24 2.91 9.00
CA ASP A 132 -13.18 2.01 8.50
C ASP A 132 -12.05 2.82 7.84
N VAL A 133 -12.40 3.87 7.09
CA VAL A 133 -11.41 4.81 6.54
C VAL A 133 -10.65 5.51 7.67
N GLN A 134 -11.34 5.97 8.72
CA GLN A 134 -10.68 6.61 9.86
C GLN A 134 -9.71 5.65 10.56
N ASN A 135 -10.08 4.38 10.74
CA ASN A 135 -9.19 3.37 11.33
C ASN A 135 -7.90 3.18 10.51
N VAL A 136 -8.00 3.20 9.18
CA VAL A 136 -6.81 3.14 8.30
C VAL A 136 -5.96 4.41 8.45
N VAL A 137 -6.57 5.59 8.45
CA VAL A 137 -5.86 6.86 8.63
C VAL A 137 -5.14 6.90 9.98
N ASP A 138 -5.79 6.45 11.05
CA ASP A 138 -5.21 6.41 12.39
C ASP A 138 -4.01 5.45 12.45
N ALA A 139 -4.08 4.29 11.80
CA ALA A 139 -2.96 3.36 11.71
C ALA A 139 -1.75 3.92 10.93
N VAL A 140 -1.99 4.78 9.94
CA VAL A 140 -0.90 5.48 9.23
C VAL A 140 -0.24 6.52 10.13
N LEU A 141 -1.03 7.23 10.94
CA LEU A 141 -0.56 8.35 11.76
C LEU A 141 -0.03 7.95 13.15
N SER A 142 -0.31 6.73 13.63
CA SER A 142 0.15 6.21 14.94
C SER A 142 1.63 5.84 14.93
#